data_AF-A0A248K0N2-F1
#
_entry.id   AF-A0A248K0N2-F1
#
_cell.length_a   1.000
_cell.length_b   1.000
_cell.length_c   1.000
_cell.angle_alpha   90.00
_cell.angle_beta   90.00
_cell.angle_gamma   90.00
#
_symmetry.space_group_name_H-M   'P 1'
#
loop_
_entity.id
_entity.type
_entity.pdbx_description
1 polymer ?
#
loop_
_entity_poly.entity_id
_entity_poly.type
_entity_poly.pdbx_seq_one_letter_code
_entity_poly.pdbx_strand_id
1 'polypeptide(L)' 'MRSAAKLGPARSWDEESLAQLIAMNAAGQGDREIAQALGRTVASVQHKRHLLRLATPVDHRRGRRMRLEGTAVPA' A
#
# COMPACT_ATOMS: atom_id res chain seq x y z
N MET A 1 -18.20 22.80 0.96
CA MET A 1 -18.07 21.32 1.02
C MET A 1 -16.86 20.88 0.21
N ARG A 2 -15.74 20.60 0.89
CA ARG A 2 -14.58 19.79 0.48
C ARG A 2 -13.64 19.84 1.68
N SER A 3 -13.81 18.88 2.57
CA SER A 3 -13.17 18.86 3.88
C SER A 3 -11.67 18.60 3.74
N ALA A 4 -10.91 19.48 4.39
CA ALA A 4 -9.51 19.47 4.80
C ALA A 4 -8.61 18.32 4.30
N ALA A 5 -7.54 18.71 3.61
CA ALA A 5 -6.37 17.88 3.35
C ALA A 5 -5.93 17.15 4.61
N LYS A 6 -5.99 15.81 4.58
CA LYS A 6 -5.57 14.93 5.67
C LYS A 6 -4.04 14.85 5.69
N LEU A 7 -3.38 15.93 6.09
CA LEU A 7 -1.99 15.90 6.55
C LEU A 7 -1.99 15.36 8.00
N GLY A 8 -2.38 14.09 8.16
CA GLY A 8 -2.18 13.30 9.39
C GLY A 8 -0.73 12.83 9.49
N PRO A 9 -0.21 12.53 10.69
CA PRO A 9 1.20 12.69 11.01
C PRO A 9 2.10 11.84 10.12
N ALA A 10 2.92 12.51 9.31
CA ALA A 10 3.93 11.96 8.43
C ALA A 10 5.08 11.22 9.16
N ARG A 11 4.84 10.57 10.31
CA ARG A 11 5.91 10.11 11.21
C ARG A 11 5.70 8.76 11.89
N SER A 12 4.48 8.33 12.21
CA SER A 12 4.24 7.02 12.85
C SER A 12 3.55 6.06 11.88
N TRP A 13 4.12 4.88 11.68
CA TRP A 13 3.39 3.74 11.12
C TRP A 13 2.43 3.25 12.20
N ASP A 14 1.19 3.72 12.19
CA ASP A 14 0.14 3.18 13.05
C ASP A 14 -0.20 1.75 12.65
N GLU A 15 -0.96 1.08 13.54
CA GLU A 15 -1.34 -0.32 13.37
C GLU A 15 -2.17 -0.53 12.09
N GLU A 16 -3.06 0.41 11.76
CA GLU A 16 -3.89 0.36 10.56
C GLU A 16 -3.04 0.45 9.28
N SER A 17 -2.14 1.43 9.18
CA SER A 17 -1.23 1.56 8.03
C SER A 17 -0.30 0.35 7.90
N LEU A 18 0.12 -0.23 9.04
CA LEU A 18 0.96 -1.41 9.06
C LEU A 18 0.21 -2.65 8.54
N ALA A 19 -0.99 -2.87 9.06
CA ALA A 19 -1.86 -3.96 8.62
C ALA A 19 -2.15 -3.85 7.12
N GLN A 20 -2.42 -2.63 6.63
CA GLN A 20 -2.66 -2.40 5.22
C GLN A 20 -1.41 -2.63 4.36
N LEU A 21 -0.22 -2.20 4.79
CA LEU A 21 1.03 -2.53 4.09
C LEU A 21 1.25 -4.04 4.00
N ILE A 22 1.01 -4.79 5.08
CA ILE A 22 1.16 -6.24 5.10
C ILE A 22 0.16 -6.90 4.14
N ALA A 23 -1.11 -6.51 4.22
CA ALA A 23 -2.18 -7.06 3.37
C ALA A 23 -1.90 -6.81 1.87
N MET A 24 -1.55 -5.58 1.50
CA MET A 24 -1.24 -5.23 0.12
C MET A 24 0.03 -5.92 -0.38
N ASN A 25 1.06 -6.04 0.46
CA ASN A 25 2.27 -6.78 0.12
C ASN A 25 2.00 -8.28 -0.07
N ALA A 26 1.17 -8.88 0.80
CA ALA A 26 0.74 -10.28 0.68
C ALA A 26 -0.12 -10.52 -0.57
N ALA A 27 -0.91 -9.52 -0.97
CA ALA A 27 -1.64 -9.51 -2.25
C ALA A 27 -0.73 -9.31 -3.47
N GLY A 28 0.59 -9.16 -3.29
CA GLY A 28 1.55 -8.99 -4.37
C GLY A 28 1.56 -7.60 -4.99
N GLN A 29 1.00 -6.59 -4.32
CA GLN A 29 1.03 -5.21 -4.82
C GLN A 29 2.45 -4.64 -4.70
N GLY A 30 2.84 -3.81 -5.67
CA GLY A 30 4.14 -3.17 -5.69
C GLY A 30 4.22 -1.98 -4.73
N ASP A 31 5.46 -1.62 -4.34
CA ASP A 31 5.73 -0.53 -3.41
C ASP A 31 5.11 0.82 -3.86
N ARG A 32 4.93 1.03 -5.18
CA ARG A 32 4.27 2.24 -5.73
C ARG A 32 2.77 2.28 -5.47
N GLU A 33 2.07 1.15 -5.64
CA GLU A 33 0.63 1.08 -5.41
C GLU A 33 0.33 1.20 -3.92
N ILE A 34 1.14 0.53 -3.09
CA ILE A 34 1.07 0.64 -1.63
C ILE A 34 1.31 2.09 -1.19
N ALA A 35 2.32 2.76 -1.76
CA ALA A 35 2.61 4.16 -1.46
C ALA A 35 1.45 5.09 -1.83
N GLN A 36 0.82 4.89 -3.00
CA GLN A 36 -0.35 5.67 -3.41
C GLN A 36 -1.55 5.43 -2.50
N ALA A 37 -1.83 4.18 -2.14
CA ALA A 37 -2.96 3.82 -1.27
C ALA A 37 -2.81 4.40 0.14
N LEU A 38 -1.59 4.37 0.68
CA LEU A 38 -1.28 4.88 2.03
C LEU A 38 -0.96 6.38 2.07
N GLY A 39 -0.89 7.06 0.91
CA GLY A 39 -0.47 8.46 0.83
C GLY A 39 0.97 8.70 1.32
N ARG A 40 1.85 7.70 1.19
CA ARG A 40 3.26 7.74 1.60
C ARG A 40 4.20 7.75 0.41
N THR A 41 5.48 7.95 0.67
CA THR A 41 6.52 7.81 -0.36
C THR A 41 6.91 6.35 -0.55
N VAL A 42 7.29 5.98 -1.77
CA VAL A 42 7.79 4.64 -2.11
C VAL A 42 8.99 4.25 -1.24
N ALA A 43 9.90 5.20 -0.98
CA ALA A 43 11.05 4.99 -0.12
C ALA A 43 10.65 4.67 1.33
N SER A 44 9.61 5.32 1.87
CA SER A 44 9.08 5.02 3.21
C SER A 44 8.49 3.61 3.29
N VAL A 45 7.75 3.19 2.25
CA VAL A 45 7.20 1.84 2.13
C VAL A 45 8.31 0.81 2.03
N GLN A 46 9.31 1.01 1.17
CA GLN A 46 10.47 0.12 1.03
C GLN A 46 11.24 -0.06 2.33
N HIS A 47 11.53 1.05 3.02
CA HIS A 47 12.21 1.02 4.30
C HIS A 47 11.40 0.24 5.36
N LYS A 48 10.09 0.50 5.47
CA LYS A 48 9.25 -0.21 6.42
C LYS A 48 9.11 -1.70 6.08
N ARG A 49 8.90 -2.03 4.80
CA ARG A 49 8.83 -3.41 4.31
C ARG A 49 10.11 -4.18 4.65
N HIS A 50 11.27 -3.54 4.47
CA HIS A 50 12.56 -4.11 4.84
C HIS A 50 12.69 -4.35 6.35
N LEU A 51 12.29 -3.37 7.19
CA LEU A 51 12.28 -3.52 8.65
C LEU A 51 11.37 -4.67 9.12
N LEU A 52 10.27 -4.91 8.42
CA LEU A 52 9.33 -6.01 8.69
C LEU A 52 9.75 -7.34 8.05
N ARG A 53 10.89 -7.37 7.32
CA ARG A 53 11.38 -8.54 6.58
C ARG A 53 10.35 -9.14 5.62
N LEU A 54 9.48 -8.29 5.09
CA LEU A 54 8.49 -8.70 4.10
C LEU A 54 9.16 -8.89 2.74
N ALA A 55 8.76 -9.94 2.02
CA ALA A 55 9.30 -10.27 0.71
C ALA A 55 9.22 -9.05 -0.22
N THR A 56 10.24 -8.84 -1.05
CA THR A 56 10.19 -7.86 -2.12
C THR A 56 9.22 -8.36 -3.18
N PRO A 57 8.06 -7.72 -3.39
CA PRO A 57 7.30 -7.97 -4.60
C PRO A 57 8.24 -7.61 -5.76
N VAL A 58 8.60 -8.61 -6.56
CA VAL A 58 9.47 -8.46 -7.73
C VAL A 58 8.98 -7.28 -8.54
N ASP A 59 9.82 -6.25 -8.72
CA ASP A 59 9.46 -4.95 -9.28
C ASP A 59 8.51 -5.12 -10.49
N HIS A 60 7.22 -4.83 -10.29
CA HIS A 60 6.16 -5.07 -11.28
C HIS A 60 6.28 -4.15 -12.51
N ARG A 61 7.41 -3.46 -12.72
CA ARG A 61 7.73 -2.82 -14.01
C ARG A 61 7.56 -3.76 -15.21
N ARG A 62 7.65 -5.09 -15.01
CA ARG A 62 7.38 -6.10 -16.06
C ARG A 62 5.94 -6.64 -16.09
N GLY A 63 5.15 -6.47 -15.05
CA GLY A 63 3.85 -7.12 -14.87
C GLY A 63 2.67 -6.16 -15.04
N ARG A 64 2.63 -5.39 -16.12
CA ARG A 64 1.35 -4.76 -16.53
C ARG A 64 0.34 -5.89 -16.74
N ARG A 65 -0.78 -5.82 -16.01
CA ARG A 65 -1.98 -6.69 -16.07
C ARG A 65 -1.94 -7.91 -15.13
N MET A 66 -2.69 -7.80 -14.03
CA MET A 66 -3.94 -8.55 -13.88
C MET A 66 -4.87 -7.76 -12.95
N ARG A 67 -6.04 -7.39 -13.48
CA ARG A 67 -7.23 -7.00 -12.69
C ARG A 67 -7.75 -8.21 -11.91
N LEU A 68 -8.65 -7.93 -10.97
CA LEU A 68 -9.65 -8.76 -10.25
C LEU A 68 -9.39 -8.56 -8.74
N GLU A 69 -10.25 -7.87 -8.01
CA GLU A 69 -11.53 -8.40 -7.55
C GLU A 69 -12.70 -7.43 -7.82
N GLY A 70 -13.75 -7.97 -8.45
CA GLY A 70 -15.02 -7.28 -8.61
C GLY A 70 -15.76 -7.21 -7.28
N THR A 71 -16.03 -6.01 -6.80
CA THR A 71 -17.08 -5.77 -5.82
C THR A 71 -18.43 -5.92 -6.52
N ALA A 72 -18.97 -7.14 -6.55
CA ALA A 72 -20.37 -7.38 -6.87
C ALA A 72 -21.14 -7.69 -5.57
N VAL A 73 -22.16 -6.87 -5.34
CA VAL A 73 -23.13 -6.85 -4.24
C VAL A 73 -24.12 -8.01 -4.38
N PRO A 74 -24.74 -8.50 -3.29
CA PRO A 74 -26.12 -8.98 -3.37
C PRO A 74 -27.08 -8.07 -2.58
N ALA A 75 -28.24 -7.85 -3.19
CA ALA A 75 -29.38 -7.07 -2.70
C ALA A 75 -30.22 -7.83 -1.66
#